data_AF-A0A7G9SHJ0-F1
#
_entry.id   AF-A0A7G9SHJ0-F1
#
_cell.length_a   1.000
_cell.length_b   1.000
_cell.length_c   1.000
_cell.angle_alpha   90.00
_cell.angle_beta   90.00
_cell.angle_gamma   90.00
#
_symmetry.space_group_name_H-M   'P 1'
#
loop_
_entity.id
_entity.type
_entity.pdbx_description
1 polymer ?
#
loop_
_entity_poly.entity_id
_entity_poly.type
_entity_poly.pdbx_seq_one_letter_code
_entity_poly.pdbx_strand_id
1 'polypeptide(L)' 'MTRDYRIYRLDRVRHVVEVEWIRAACDRDAIAVAREIPSSGRREVWHGERLVATIDVETADEPSAAFWL' A
#
# COMPACT_ATOMS: atom_id res chain seq x y z
N MET A 1 -17.47 12.72 9.16
CA MET A 1 -16.58 12.22 10.23
C MET A 1 -15.42 11.51 9.56
N THR A 2 -14.19 11.89 9.88
CA THR A 2 -12.98 11.19 9.42
C THR A 2 -12.58 10.13 10.44
N ARG A 3 -11.90 9.10 9.97
CA ARG A 3 -11.39 7.97 10.77
C ARG A 3 -9.89 7.87 10.56
N ASP A 4 -9.17 7.40 11.58
CA ASP A 4 -7.72 7.20 11.50
C ASP A 4 -7.41 5.78 11.02
N TYR A 5 -6.54 5.69 10.02
CA TYR A 5 -6.06 4.44 9.45
C TYR A 5 -4.53 4.37 9.55
N ARG A 6 -4.03 3.14 9.58
CA ARG A 6 -2.60 2.84 9.55
C ARG A 6 -2.28 2.11 8.27
N ILE A 7 -1.27 2.57 7.55
CA ILE A 7 -0.71 1.91 6.40
C ILE A 7 0.62 1.31 6.83
N TYR A 8 0.70 -0.01 6.86
CA TYR A 8 1.94 -0.73 7.06
C TYR A 8 2.52 -1.07 5.70
N ARG A 9 3.77 -0.69 5.46
CA ARG A 9 4.53 -1.18 4.31
C ARG A 9 5.37 -2.36 4.75
N LEU A 10 5.28 -3.43 3.97
CA LEU A 10 5.99 -4.67 4.21
C LEU A 10 7.01 -4.91 3.10
N ASP A 11 8.19 -5.37 3.48
CA ASP A 11 9.17 -5.87 2.52
C ASP A 11 8.77 -7.22 1.91
N ARG A 12 9.62 -7.78 1.05
CA ARG A 12 9.35 -9.08 0.39
C ARG A 12 9.27 -10.26 1.37
N VAL A 13 9.84 -10.13 2.58
CA VAL A 13 9.80 -11.16 3.64
C VAL A 13 8.74 -10.86 4.71
N ARG A 14 7.85 -9.90 4.44
CA ARG A 14 6.73 -9.48 5.32
C ARG A 14 7.16 -8.81 6.62
N HIS A 15 8.34 -8.21 6.68
CA HIS A 15 8.70 -7.32 7.77
C HIS A 15 8.15 -5.92 7.54
N VAL A 16 7.62 -5.30 8.59
CA VAL A 16 7.21 -3.91 8.56
C VAL A 16 8.45 -3.03 8.42
N VAL A 17 8.54 -2.32 7.30
CA VAL A 17 9.63 -1.37 7.02
C VAL A 17 9.22 0.07 7.30
N GLU A 18 7.92 0.36 7.20
CA GLU A 18 7.39 1.71 7.38
C GLU A 18 5.94 1.65 7.87
N VAL A 19 5.56 2.65 8.67
CA VAL A 19 4.19 2.84 9.16
C VAL A 19 3.79 4.28 8.96
N GLU A 20 2.66 4.49 8.27
CA GLU A 20 2.10 5.81 8.04
C GLU A 20 0.67 5.89 8.59
N TRP A 21 0.32 7.02 9.21
CA TRP A 21 -1.02 7.28 9.70
C TRP A 21 -1.74 8.24 8.76
N ILE A 22 -2.94 7.86 8.31
CA ILE A 22 -3.77 8.69 7.44
C ILE A 22 -5.16 8.89 8.03
N ARG A 23 -5.81 9.99 7.66
CA ARG A 23 -7.22 10.22 7.96
C ARG A 23 -8.03 10.11 6.69
N ALA A 24 -9.09 9.31 6.72
CA ALA A 24 -9.97 9.14 5.58
C ALA A 24 -11.44 9.11 6.03
N ALA A 25 -12.37 9.49 5.15
CA ALA A 25 -13.79 9.49 5.49
C ALA A 25 -14.35 8.05 5.54
N CYS A 26 -13.80 7.15 4.73
CA CYS A 26 -14.19 5.74 4.66
C CYS A 26 -13.04 4.83 4.22
N ASP A 27 -13.27 3.53 4.31
CA ASP A 27 -12.33 2.49 3.92
C ASP A 27 -11.86 2.66 2.46
N ARG A 28 -12.79 3.02 1.56
CA ARG A 28 -12.48 3.22 0.13
C ARG A 28 -11.46 4.34 -0.07
N ASP A 29 -11.64 5.46 0.63
CA ASP A 29 -10.73 6.60 0.53
C ASP A 29 -9.35 6.24 1.11
N ALA A 30 -9.32 5.51 2.23
CA ALA A 30 -8.06 5.03 2.81
C ALA A 30 -7.30 4.08 1.85
N ILE A 31 -8.02 3.21 1.16
CA ILE A 31 -7.44 2.32 0.13
C ILE A 31 -6.92 3.13 -1.06
N ALA A 32 -7.66 4.15 -1.50
CA ALA A 32 -7.23 5.00 -2.61
C ALA A 32 -5.91 5.70 -2.29
N VAL A 33 -5.82 6.34 -1.12
CA VAL A 33 -4.57 6.96 -0.64
C VAL A 33 -3.43 5.93 -0.57
N ALA A 34 -3.70 4.75 -0.01
CA ALA A 34 -2.69 3.70 0.10
C ALA A 34 -2.21 3.17 -1.26
N ARG A 35 -2.98 3.31 -2.35
CA ARG A 35 -2.57 2.94 -3.71
C ARG A 35 -1.71 4.02 -4.38
N GLU A 36 -1.94 5.29 -4.06
CA GLU A 36 -1.22 6.42 -4.65
C GLU A 36 0.21 6.58 -4.12
N ILE A 37 0.51 6.01 -2.95
CA ILE A 37 1.86 6.01 -2.40
C ILE A 37 2.81 5.29 -3.39
N PRO A 38 3.87 5.94 -3.92
CA PRO A 38 4.79 5.29 -4.84
C PRO A 38 5.76 4.40 -4.05
N SER A 39 5.64 3.07 -4.20
CA SER A 39 6.55 2.11 -3.56
C SER A 39 6.29 0.69 -4.06
N SER A 40 7.30 -0.15 -4.02
CA SER A 40 7.18 -1.57 -4.32
C SER A 40 6.80 -2.39 -3.08
N GLY A 41 6.26 -3.58 -3.30
CA GLY A 41 5.99 -4.55 -2.23
C GLY A 41 4.55 -4.52 -1.73
N ARG A 42 4.35 -5.09 -0.54
CA ARG A 42 3.02 -5.31 0.03
C ARG A 42 2.68 -4.21 1.03
N ARG A 43 1.43 -3.78 1.04
CA ARG A 43 0.90 -2.80 1.99
C ARG A 43 -0.35 -3.32 2.64
N GLU A 44 -0.52 -2.97 3.90
CA GLU A 44 -1.72 -3.28 4.64
C GLU A 44 -2.34 -2.02 5.22
N VAL A 45 -3.62 -1.83 4.95
CA VAL A 45 -4.42 -0.72 5.47
C VAL A 45 -5.24 -1.23 6.64
N TRP A 46 -5.10 -0.62 7.81
CA TRP A 46 -5.73 -1.02 9.05
C TRP A 46 -6.55 0.11 9.65
N HIS A 47 -7.68 -0.21 10.27
CA HIS A 47 -8.51 0.71 11.05
C HIS A 47 -8.73 0.14 12.44
N GLY A 48 -8.03 0.68 13.44
CA GLY A 48 -7.89 -0.01 14.73
C GLY A 48 -7.32 -1.42 14.48
N GLU A 49 -7.94 -2.44 15.07
CA GLU A 49 -7.50 -3.84 14.95
C GLU A 49 -8.03 -4.56 13.69
N ARG A 50 -8.78 -3.85 12.83
CA ARG A 50 -9.35 -4.44 11.61
C ARG A 50 -8.44 -4.18 10.41
N LEU A 51 -8.03 -5.25 9.74
CA LEU A 51 -7.43 -5.17 8.40
C LEU A 51 -8.52 -4.78 7.38
N VAL A 52 -8.33 -3.63 6.75
CA VAL A 52 -9.25 -3.05 5.75
C VAL A 52 -8.91 -3.56 4.36
N ALA A 53 -7.62 -3.57 4.01
CA ALA A 53 -7.16 -4.07 2.72
C ALA A 53 -5.69 -4.49 2.76
N THR A 54 -5.35 -5.42 1.87
CA THR A 54 -3.97 -5.68 1.44
C THR A 54 -3.82 -5.20 0.02
N ILE A 55 -2.74 -4.47 -0.27
CA ILE A 55 -2.38 -3.99 -1.61
C ILE A 55 -1.00 -4.55 -1.93
N ASP A 56 -0.93 -5.49 -2.86
CA ASP A 56 0.32 -5.95 -3.43
C ASP A 56 0.63 -5.05 -4.63
N VAL A 57 1.72 -4.29 -4.55
CA VAL A 57 2.24 -3.52 -5.67
C VAL A 57 3.38 -4.33 -6.26
N GLU A 58 3.05 -5.10 -7.30
CA GLU A 58 4.07 -5.66 -8.19
C GLU A 58 4.85 -4.46 -8.74
N THR A 59 6.16 -4.47 -8.47
CA THR A 59 7.04 -3.54 -9.16
C THR A 59 6.80 -3.84 -10.63
N ALA A 60 6.32 -2.86 -11.39
CA ALA A 60 6.48 -2.90 -12.83
C ALA A 60 8.00 -2.89 -13.03
N ASP A 61 8.58 -4.09 -13.03
CA ASP A 61 9.90 -4.34 -13.56
C ASP A 61 9.92 -3.71 -14.95
N GLU A 62 10.99 -3.01 -15.24
CA GLU A 62 11.19 -2.07 -16.34
C GLU A 62 10.50 -2.47 -17.67
N PRO A 63 10.16 -1.51 -18.55
CA PRO A 63 9.71 -1.85 -19.89
C PRO A 63 10.71 -2.83 -20.49
N SER A 64 10.24 -4.04 -20.81
CA SER A 64 11.02 -5.09 -21.44
C SER A 64 11.77 -4.47 -22.62
N ALA A 65 13.05 -4.15 -22.40
CA ALA A 65 13.98 -3.72 -23.42
C ALA A 65 14.37 -4.97 -24.21
N ALA A 66 13.39 -5.55 -24.90
CA ALA A 66 13.53 -6.74 -25.68
C ALA A 66 12.75 -6.55 -26.98
N PHE A 67 13.12 -5.56 -27.78
CA PHE A 67 12.88 -5.55 -29.23
C PHE A 67 13.89 -4.63 -29.92
N TRP A 68 15.17 -5.01 -29.86
CA TRP A 68 16.19 -4.55 -30.82
C TRP A 68 17.05 -5.75 -31.25
N LEU A 69 16.40 -6.73 -31.89
CA LEU A 69 17.05 -7.71 -32.75
C LEU A 69 16.26 -7.80 -34.05
#